data_AF-X0YZN8-F1
#
_entry.id   AF-X0YZN8-F1
#
_cell.length_a   1.000
_cell.length_b   1.000
_cell.length_c   1.000
_cell.angle_alpha   90.00
_cell.angle_beta   90.00
_cell.angle_gamma   90.00
#
_symmetry.space_group_name_H-M   'P 1'
#
loop_
_entity.id
_entity.type
_entity.pdbx_description
1 polymer ?
#
loop_
_entity_poly.entity_id
_entity_poly.type
_entity_poly.pdbx_seq_one_letter_code
_entity_poly.pdbx_strand_id
1 'polypeptide(L)'
;MEDEKQIRTLCNISFAEYKAVMEIDTTERITCNVLSKKMGLSPSRGSRIIDGLVRKKLLIRTPNPEDRRSFVLSLSSKGAKIKNDIERERNNCEKRDKEEAQLKQEEERVKAVLAQKPPISLKDLALKGQDLKDLGYSEGKKLGQVLKELLNLVLEKPALNQKKILIAWVKSERFPGN
;
A
#
# COMPACT_ATOMS: atom_id res chain seq x y z
N MET A 1 2.56 16.73 -4.48
CA MET A 1 3.70 17.67 -4.63
C MET A 1 5.04 16.99 -4.34
N GLU A 2 5.10 16.07 -3.35
CA GLU A 2 6.28 15.22 -3.09
C GLU A 2 6.62 14.30 -4.28
N ASP A 3 5.62 13.56 -4.79
CA ASP A 3 5.84 12.55 -5.84
C ASP A 3 6.35 13.15 -7.15
N GLU A 4 5.85 14.33 -7.52
CA GLU A 4 6.31 15.05 -8.71
C GLU A 4 7.80 15.40 -8.63
N LYS A 5 8.24 15.93 -7.49
CA LYS A 5 9.63 16.32 -7.27
C LYS A 5 10.55 15.10 -7.23
N GLN A 6 10.09 14.02 -6.63
CA GLN A 6 10.81 12.75 -6.56
C GLN A 6 10.95 12.10 -7.94
N ILE A 7 9.85 11.98 -8.69
CA ILE A 7 9.85 11.43 -10.05
C ILE A 7 10.75 12.25 -10.97
N ARG A 8 10.69 13.59 -10.90
CA ARG A 8 11.56 14.48 -11.68
C ARG A 8 13.04 14.30 -11.37
N THR A 9 13.37 14.02 -10.11
CA THR A 9 14.75 13.76 -9.67
C THR A 9 15.24 12.41 -10.17
N LEU A 10 14.41 11.37 -10.08
CA LEU A 10 14.71 10.03 -10.58
C LEU A 10 14.88 10.00 -12.11
N CYS A 11 14.00 10.67 -12.84
CA CYS A 11 14.05 10.75 -14.29
C CYS A 11 15.06 11.80 -14.82
N ASN A 12 15.71 12.57 -13.92
CA ASN A 12 16.64 13.66 -14.25
C ASN A 12 16.08 14.66 -15.29
N ILE A 13 14.87 15.15 -15.03
CA ILE A 13 14.18 16.11 -15.91
C ILE A 13 13.73 17.35 -15.13
N SER A 14 13.78 18.49 -15.81
CA SER A 14 13.25 19.76 -15.31
C SER A 14 11.72 19.73 -15.21
N PHE A 15 11.17 20.67 -14.44
CA PHE A 15 9.72 20.81 -14.30
C PHE A 15 9.01 21.00 -15.63
N ALA A 16 9.60 21.81 -16.51
CA ALA A 16 9.03 22.10 -17.81
C ALA A 16 9.06 20.88 -18.74
N GLU A 17 10.09 20.03 -18.64
CA GLU A 17 10.16 18.76 -19.36
C GLU A 17 9.12 17.77 -18.86
N TYR A 18 9.01 17.59 -17.54
CA TYR A 18 7.99 16.75 -16.93
C TYR A 18 6.59 17.16 -17.36
N LYS A 19 6.25 18.45 -17.18
CA LYS A 19 4.93 18.97 -17.52
C LYS A 19 4.64 18.83 -19.02
N ALA A 20 5.58 19.12 -19.90
CA ALA A 20 5.38 18.96 -21.34
C ALA A 20 5.16 17.49 -21.74
N VAL A 21 5.93 16.56 -21.20
CA VAL A 21 5.82 15.13 -21.51
C VAL A 21 4.52 14.52 -20.96
N MET A 22 4.05 14.99 -19.81
CA MET A 22 2.79 14.55 -19.21
C MET A 22 1.55 15.06 -19.94
N GLU A 23 1.61 16.26 -20.54
CA GLU A 23 0.48 16.91 -21.21
C GLU A 23 0.28 16.50 -22.68
N ILE A 24 1.29 15.84 -23.28
CA ILE A 24 1.26 15.35 -24.66
C ILE A 24 1.05 13.83 -24.67
N ASP A 25 0.09 13.35 -25.45
CA ASP A 25 -0.08 11.92 -25.66
C ASP A 25 0.89 11.35 -26.69
N THR A 26 1.22 10.06 -26.54
CA THR A 26 2.18 9.36 -27.42
C THR A 26 1.72 9.32 -28.87
N THR A 27 0.42 9.41 -29.12
CA THR A 27 -0.20 9.40 -30.45
C THR A 27 -0.70 10.77 -30.91
N GLU A 28 -0.66 11.79 -30.05
CA GLU A 28 -1.21 13.11 -30.33
C GLU A 28 -0.17 14.03 -31.00
N ARG A 29 -0.65 14.92 -31.88
CA ARG A 29 0.15 16.01 -32.44
C ARG A 29 -0.51 17.32 -32.05
N ILE A 30 0.22 18.22 -31.39
CA ILE A 30 -0.33 19.49 -30.91
C ILE A 30 0.51 20.69 -31.35
N THR A 31 -0.10 21.86 -31.50
CA THR A 31 0.62 23.08 -31.86
C THR A 31 1.36 23.67 -30.65
N CYS A 32 2.36 24.52 -30.90
CA CYS A 32 3.10 25.21 -29.83
C CYS A 32 2.18 26.03 -28.90
N ASN A 33 1.13 26.65 -29.46
CA ASN A 33 0.17 27.43 -28.67
C ASN A 33 -0.63 26.55 -27.72
N VAL A 34 -1.10 25.38 -28.18
CA VAL A 34 -1.86 24.43 -27.36
C VAL A 34 -0.98 23.89 -26.24
N LEU A 35 0.25 23.46 -26.55
CA LEU A 35 1.18 22.98 -25.53
C LEU A 35 1.51 24.05 -24.49
N SER A 36 1.77 25.29 -24.92
CA SER A 36 2.04 26.41 -24.01
C SER A 36 0.88 26.65 -23.05
N LYS A 37 -0.36 26.60 -23.57
CA LYS A 37 -1.58 26.76 -22.77
C LYS A 37 -1.78 25.61 -21.79
N LYS A 38 -1.61 24.35 -22.22
CA LYS A 38 -1.64 23.17 -21.34
C LYS A 38 -0.59 23.26 -20.22
N MET A 39 0.59 23.76 -20.53
CA MET A 39 1.65 24.00 -19.54
C MET A 39 1.38 25.19 -18.60
N GLY A 40 0.33 25.98 -18.82
CA GLY A 40 0.03 27.19 -18.03
C GLY A 40 1.02 28.33 -18.27
N LEU A 41 1.59 28.41 -19.48
CA LEU A 41 2.60 29.39 -19.86
C LEU A 41 2.04 30.39 -20.88
N SER A 42 2.57 31.61 -20.87
CA SER A 42 2.30 32.56 -21.95
C SER A 42 2.91 32.06 -23.27
N PRO A 43 2.33 32.39 -24.45
CA PRO A 43 2.82 31.90 -25.74
C PRO A 43 4.31 32.16 -25.98
N SER A 44 4.81 33.34 -25.59
CA SER A 44 6.22 33.72 -25.72
C SER A 44 7.15 32.93 -24.80
N ARG A 45 6.69 32.57 -23.58
CA ARG A 45 7.46 31.76 -22.63
C ARG A 45 7.45 30.28 -23.02
N GLY A 46 6.29 29.79 -23.45
CA GLY A 46 6.11 28.41 -23.90
C GLY A 46 6.96 28.09 -25.13
N SER A 47 7.01 28.99 -26.12
CA SER A 47 7.88 28.78 -27.30
C SER A 47 9.35 28.55 -26.93
N ARG A 48 9.93 29.38 -26.04
CA ARG A 48 11.34 29.22 -25.62
C ARG A 48 11.61 27.89 -24.92
N ILE A 49 10.66 27.45 -24.10
CA ILE A 49 10.74 26.17 -23.39
C ILE A 49 10.65 25.02 -24.39
N ILE A 50 9.68 25.07 -25.30
CA ILE A 50 9.49 24.09 -26.37
C ILE A 50 10.73 23.98 -27.25
N ASP A 51 11.36 25.09 -27.62
CA ASP A 51 12.61 25.08 -28.38
C ASP A 51 13.74 24.38 -27.61
N GLY A 52 13.75 24.47 -26.27
CA GLY A 52 14.64 23.68 -25.41
C GLY A 52 14.33 22.18 -25.45
N LEU A 53 13.05 21.81 -25.40
CA LEU A 53 12.58 20.42 -25.46
C LEU A 53 12.92 19.75 -26.80
N VAL A 54 12.74 20.47 -27.91
CA VAL A 54 13.12 20.02 -29.25
C VAL A 54 14.63 19.86 -29.36
N ARG A 55 15.42 20.84 -28.86
CA ARG A 55 16.90 20.74 -28.82
C ARG A 55 17.39 19.52 -28.03
N LYS A 56 16.72 19.18 -26.93
CA LYS A 56 17.02 17.99 -26.11
C LYS A 56 16.50 16.67 -26.69
N LYS A 57 15.92 16.71 -27.90
CA LYS A 57 15.34 15.59 -28.64
C LYS A 57 14.18 14.90 -27.91
N LEU A 58 13.43 15.64 -27.08
CA LEU A 58 12.24 15.12 -26.39
C LEU A 58 10.98 15.27 -27.25
N LEU A 59 10.92 16.35 -28.02
CA LEU A 59 9.85 16.64 -28.96
C LEU A 59 10.39 16.67 -30.38
N ILE A 60 9.55 16.26 -31.32
CA ILE A 60 9.77 16.39 -32.75
C ILE A 60 8.82 17.46 -33.27
N ARG A 61 9.36 18.39 -34.05
CA ARG A 61 8.58 19.42 -34.74
C ARG A 61 8.38 19.00 -36.18
N THR A 62 7.13 18.90 -36.61
CA THR A 62 6.76 18.61 -38.00
C THR A 62 5.90 19.74 -38.57
N PRO A 63 5.98 20.02 -39.88
CA PRO A 63 5.09 20.99 -40.52
C PRO A 63 3.64 20.51 -40.36
N ASN A 64 2.74 21.42 -40.04
CA ASN A 64 1.34 21.06 -39.87
C ASN A 64 0.74 20.69 -41.24
N PRO A 65 0.14 19.49 -41.39
CA PRO A 65 -0.49 19.08 -42.64
C PRO A 65 -1.68 19.97 -43.05
N GLU A 66 -2.36 20.61 -42.09
CA GLU A 66 -3.53 21.45 -42.35
C GLU A 66 -3.17 22.92 -42.63
N ASP A 67 -2.07 23.41 -42.05
CA ASP A 67 -1.58 24.78 -42.26
C ASP A 67 -0.05 24.79 -42.28
N ARG A 68 0.54 24.85 -43.48
CA ARG A 68 2.00 24.87 -43.70
C ARG A 68 2.72 26.05 -43.02
N ARG A 69 2.01 27.09 -42.58
CA ARG A 69 2.58 28.23 -41.83
C ARG A 69 2.77 27.93 -40.34
N SER A 70 2.21 26.81 -39.87
CA SER A 70 2.27 26.35 -38.49
C SER A 70 3.01 25.02 -38.37
N PHE A 71 3.44 24.72 -37.15
CA PHE A 71 4.13 23.46 -36.84
C PHE A 71 3.40 22.74 -35.72
N VAL A 72 3.36 21.43 -35.82
CA VAL A 72 2.89 20.54 -34.76
C VAL A 72 4.07 19.86 -34.09
N LEU A 73 3.86 19.50 -32.83
CA LEU A 73 4.79 18.85 -31.95
C LEU A 73 4.26 17.47 -31.63
N SER A 74 5.14 16.47 -31.66
CA SER A 74 4.88 15.13 -31.17
C SER A 74 6.00 14.68 -30.26
N LEU A 75 5.74 13.69 -29.40
CA LEU A 75 6.79 13.05 -28.63
C LEU A 75 7.78 12.35 -29.59
N SER A 76 9.08 12.47 -29.29
CA SER A 76 10.09 11.64 -29.93
C SER A 76 10.11 10.25 -29.31
N SER A 77 10.85 9.31 -29.89
CA SER A 77 11.13 8.01 -29.25
C SER A 77 11.73 8.15 -27.85
N LYS A 78 12.60 9.16 -27.64
CA LYS A 78 13.16 9.49 -26.33
C LYS A 78 12.10 10.10 -25.41
N GLY A 79 11.26 11.01 -25.91
CA GLY A 79 10.17 11.62 -25.14
C GLY A 79 9.15 10.59 -24.66
N ALA A 80 8.77 9.65 -25.53
CA ALA A 80 7.90 8.53 -25.20
C ALA A 80 8.53 7.59 -24.15
N LYS A 81 9.83 7.30 -24.25
CA LYS A 81 10.55 6.52 -23.23
C LYS A 81 10.49 7.20 -21.86
N ILE A 82 10.78 8.51 -21.81
CA ILE A 82 10.71 9.27 -20.56
C ILE A 82 9.27 9.31 -20.02
N LYS A 83 8.25 9.42 -20.88
CA LYS A 83 6.84 9.35 -20.44
C LYS A 83 6.54 8.02 -19.75
N ASN A 84 6.95 6.91 -20.36
CA ASN A 84 6.76 5.58 -19.79
C ASN A 84 7.53 5.40 -18.47
N ASP A 85 8.74 5.95 -18.38
CA ASP A 85 9.54 5.91 -17.15
C ASP A 85 8.84 6.73 -16.03
N ILE A 86 8.34 7.93 -16.34
CA ILE A 86 7.57 8.76 -15.40
C ILE A 86 6.31 8.02 -14.91
N GLU A 87 5.52 7.45 -15.83
CA GLU A 87 4.28 6.76 -15.48
C GLU A 87 4.55 5.51 -14.63
N ARG A 88 5.63 4.77 -14.94
CA ARG A 88 6.07 3.64 -14.14
C ARG A 88 6.43 4.05 -12.72
N GLU A 89 7.25 5.09 -12.57
CA GLU A 89 7.67 5.56 -11.25
C GLU A 89 6.49 6.10 -10.44
N ARG A 90 5.53 6.78 -11.10
CA ARG A 90 4.29 7.21 -10.43
C ARG A 90 3.50 6.02 -9.89
N ASN A 91 3.27 5.00 -10.72
CA ASN A 91 2.54 3.80 -10.30
C ASN A 91 3.27 3.05 -9.17
N ASN A 92 4.60 3.01 -9.20
CA ASN A 92 5.41 2.40 -8.14
C ASN A 92 5.28 3.17 -6.82
N CYS A 93 5.32 4.51 -6.83
CA CYS A 93 5.11 5.33 -5.64
C CYS A 93 3.72 5.09 -5.06
N GLU A 94 2.67 5.18 -5.89
CA GLU A 94 1.30 4.92 -5.45
C GLU A 94 1.10 3.53 -4.87
N LYS A 95 1.80 2.52 -5.42
CA LYS A 95 1.75 1.15 -4.90
C LYS A 95 2.40 1.05 -3.52
N ARG A 96 3.57 1.65 -3.33
CA ARG A 96 4.29 1.65 -2.05
C ARG A 96 3.48 2.34 -0.96
N ASP A 97 2.87 3.48 -1.26
CA ASP A 97 2.04 4.21 -0.29
C ASP A 97 0.81 3.39 0.13
N LYS A 98 0.19 2.68 -0.81
CA LYS A 98 -0.91 1.76 -0.52
C LYS A 98 -0.47 0.58 0.34
N GLU A 99 0.67 -0.03 0.03
CA GLU A 99 1.23 -1.14 0.82
C GLU A 99 1.58 -0.68 2.24
N GLU A 100 2.20 0.50 2.40
CA GLU A 100 2.52 1.07 3.70
C GLU A 100 1.26 1.39 4.51
N ALA A 101 0.23 1.97 3.88
CA ALA A 101 -1.05 2.23 4.53
C ALA A 101 -1.74 0.93 4.99
N GLN A 102 -1.66 -0.14 4.20
CA GLN A 102 -2.20 -1.45 4.56
C GLN A 102 -1.45 -2.06 5.75
N LEU A 103 -0.11 -2.04 5.74
CA LEU A 103 0.70 -2.51 6.85
C LEU A 103 0.33 -1.78 8.14
N LYS A 104 0.25 -0.45 8.07
CA LYS A 104 -0.10 0.38 9.23
C LYS A 104 -1.50 0.08 9.77
N GLN A 105 -2.46 -0.17 8.88
CA GLN A 105 -3.81 -0.58 9.29
C GLN A 105 -3.80 -1.93 10.00
N GLU A 106 -3.05 -2.91 9.49
CA GLU A 106 -2.97 -4.24 10.10
C GLU A 106 -2.26 -4.20 11.46
N GLU A 107 -1.19 -3.42 11.59
CA GLU A 107 -0.53 -3.17 12.87
C GLU A 107 -1.50 -2.61 13.91
N GLU A 108 -2.31 -1.62 13.55
CA GLU A 108 -3.31 -1.05 14.44
C GLU A 108 -4.41 -2.06 14.82
N ARG A 109 -4.82 -2.93 13.88
CA ARG A 109 -5.75 -4.04 14.18
C ARG A 109 -5.15 -5.01 15.19
N VAL A 110 -3.90 -5.42 15.00
CA VAL A 110 -3.20 -6.32 15.94
C VAL A 110 -3.07 -5.67 17.31
N LYS A 111 -2.66 -4.39 17.38
CA LYS A 111 -2.59 -3.64 18.65
C LYS A 111 -3.95 -3.59 19.34
N ALA A 112 -5.04 -3.33 18.62
CA ALA A 112 -6.38 -3.28 19.17
C ALA A 112 -6.84 -4.65 19.72
N VAL A 113 -6.48 -5.74 19.07
CA VAL A 113 -6.73 -7.11 19.58
C VAL A 113 -5.92 -7.36 20.85
N LEU A 114 -4.62 -7.04 20.85
CA LEU A 114 -3.75 -7.23 22.03
C LEU A 114 -4.15 -6.35 23.21
N ALA A 115 -4.67 -5.14 22.97
CA ALA A 115 -5.16 -4.24 24.02
C ALA A 115 -6.33 -4.83 24.82
N GLN A 116 -7.12 -5.74 24.23
CA GLN A 116 -8.17 -6.48 24.92
C GLN A 116 -7.62 -7.55 25.89
N LYS A 117 -6.29 -7.70 25.96
CA LYS A 117 -5.57 -8.74 26.73
C LYS A 117 -6.21 -10.12 26.56
N PRO A 118 -6.42 -10.57 25.31
CA PRO A 118 -6.99 -11.87 25.08
C PRO A 118 -6.05 -12.94 25.67
N PRO A 119 -6.60 -14.03 26.19
CA PRO A 119 -5.82 -15.15 26.64
C PRO A 119 -5.07 -15.80 25.48
N ILE A 120 -3.75 -15.60 25.46
CA ILE A 120 -2.85 -16.12 24.41
C ILE A 120 -1.89 -17.20 24.93
N SER A 121 -1.90 -17.44 26.25
CA SER A 121 -1.04 -18.42 26.89
C SER A 121 -1.76 -19.15 28.03
N LEU A 122 -1.15 -20.25 28.50
CA LEU A 122 -1.61 -20.98 29.69
C LEU A 122 -1.66 -20.10 30.95
N LYS A 123 -0.88 -19.01 30.99
CA LYS A 123 -0.87 -18.08 32.13
C LYS A 123 -2.09 -17.17 32.13
N ASP A 124 -2.76 -17.02 31.00
CA ASP A 124 -3.93 -16.13 30.86
C ASP A 124 -5.26 -16.87 31.06
N LEU A 125 -5.22 -18.20 31.11
CA LEU A 125 -6.38 -19.03 31.43
C LEU A 125 -6.94 -18.72 32.82
N ALA A 126 -8.25 -18.47 32.90
CA ALA A 126 -8.96 -18.17 34.15
C ALA A 126 -9.06 -19.40 35.09
N LEU A 127 -8.85 -20.60 34.55
CA LEU A 127 -8.80 -21.85 35.28
C LEU A 127 -7.34 -22.32 35.38
N LYS A 128 -6.84 -22.51 36.61
CA LYS A 128 -5.46 -22.93 36.87
C LYS A 128 -5.38 -24.43 37.17
N GLY A 129 -4.17 -24.98 37.10
CA GLY A 129 -3.93 -26.38 37.43
C GLY A 129 -4.38 -26.75 38.85
N GLN A 130 -4.32 -25.82 39.80
CA GLN A 130 -4.83 -26.05 41.16
C GLN A 130 -6.35 -26.27 41.17
N ASP A 131 -7.11 -25.52 40.39
CA ASP A 131 -8.56 -25.69 40.29
C ASP A 131 -8.93 -27.07 39.73
N LEU A 132 -8.11 -27.63 38.83
CA LEU A 132 -8.30 -29.00 38.34
C LEU A 132 -7.98 -30.03 39.41
N LYS A 133 -6.95 -29.82 40.23
CA LYS A 133 -6.64 -30.73 41.34
C LYS A 133 -7.77 -30.79 42.36
N ASP A 134 -8.35 -29.63 42.69
CA ASP A 134 -9.46 -29.54 43.62
C ASP A 134 -10.74 -30.23 43.08
N LEU A 135 -10.83 -30.43 41.76
CA LEU A 135 -11.88 -31.18 41.09
C LEU A 135 -11.59 -32.69 40.96
N GLY A 136 -10.47 -33.18 41.50
CA GLY A 136 -10.09 -34.60 41.50
C GLY A 136 -9.15 -35.01 40.37
N TYR A 137 -8.64 -34.09 39.55
CA TYR A 137 -7.63 -34.43 38.54
C TYR A 137 -6.24 -34.55 39.17
N SER A 138 -5.60 -35.71 38.99
CA SER A 138 -4.26 -35.97 39.52
C SER A 138 -3.16 -35.23 38.74
N GLU A 139 -2.09 -34.83 39.45
CA GLU A 139 -0.90 -34.23 38.84
C GLU A 139 -0.27 -35.18 37.82
N GLY A 140 -0.01 -34.68 36.60
CA GLY A 140 0.65 -35.46 35.55
C GLY A 140 0.29 -35.00 34.14
N LYS A 141 0.63 -35.84 33.15
CA LYS A 141 0.45 -35.55 31.72
C LYS A 141 -1.00 -35.21 31.34
N LYS A 142 -1.98 -35.83 31.99
CA LYS A 142 -3.42 -35.60 31.74
C LYS A 142 -3.84 -34.17 32.10
N LEU A 143 -3.41 -33.63 33.23
CA LEU A 143 -3.73 -32.26 33.66
C LEU A 143 -3.19 -31.23 32.65
N GLY A 144 -1.95 -31.43 32.18
CA GLY A 144 -1.35 -30.59 31.15
C GLY A 144 -2.09 -30.65 29.80
N GLN A 145 -2.65 -31.80 29.44
CA GLN A 145 -3.47 -31.96 28.23
C GLN A 145 -4.79 -31.18 28.34
N VAL A 146 -5.49 -31.30 29.48
CA VAL A 146 -6.73 -30.55 29.73
C VAL A 146 -6.49 -29.04 29.64
N LEU A 147 -5.43 -28.53 30.28
CA LEU A 147 -5.10 -27.10 30.20
C LEU A 147 -4.78 -26.63 28.76
N LYS A 148 -4.13 -27.48 27.95
CA LYS A 148 -3.88 -27.19 26.54
C LYS A 148 -5.17 -27.17 25.71
N GLU A 149 -6.10 -28.09 25.97
CA GLU A 149 -7.39 -28.09 25.29
C GLU A 149 -8.26 -26.89 25.66
N LEU A 150 -8.27 -26.51 26.94
CA LEU A 150 -8.93 -25.28 27.39
C LEU A 150 -8.29 -24.04 26.74
N LEU A 151 -6.97 -24.01 26.57
CA LEU A 151 -6.29 -22.92 25.87
C LEU A 151 -6.74 -22.85 24.40
N ASN A 152 -6.78 -23.98 23.68
CA ASN A 152 -7.25 -24.01 22.30
C ASN A 152 -8.70 -23.51 22.17
N LEU A 153 -9.58 -23.93 23.08
CA LEU A 153 -10.97 -23.47 23.12
C LEU A 153 -11.06 -21.94 23.31
N VAL A 154 -10.22 -21.40 24.19
CA VAL A 154 -10.20 -19.99 24.57
C VAL A 154 -9.49 -19.13 23.52
N LEU A 155 -8.53 -19.66 22.77
CA LEU A 155 -7.92 -18.99 21.62
C LEU A 155 -8.95 -18.77 20.50
N GLU A 156 -9.81 -19.76 20.25
CA GLU A 156 -10.91 -19.66 19.29
C GLU A 156 -12.02 -18.72 19.78
N LYS A 157 -12.33 -18.75 21.08
CA LYS A 157 -13.37 -17.91 21.69
C LYS A 157 -12.90 -17.32 23.03
N PRO A 158 -12.22 -16.17 23.02
CA PRO A 158 -11.70 -15.51 24.22
C PRO A 158 -12.74 -15.29 25.33
N ALA A 159 -14.01 -15.06 24.95
CA ALA A 159 -15.12 -14.86 25.87
C ALA A 159 -15.42 -16.06 26.79
N LEU A 160 -14.99 -17.27 26.40
CA LEU A 160 -15.17 -18.49 27.19
C LEU A 160 -14.15 -18.62 28.33
N ASN A 161 -13.15 -17.73 28.41
CA ASN A 161 -12.13 -17.73 29.46
C ASN A 161 -12.67 -17.25 30.81
N GLN A 162 -13.72 -17.88 31.28
CA GLN A 162 -14.35 -17.60 32.56
C GLN A 162 -14.31 -18.89 33.37
N LYS A 163 -13.85 -18.79 34.63
CA LYS A 163 -13.65 -19.96 35.50
C LYS A 163 -14.87 -20.89 35.55
N LYS A 164 -16.09 -20.33 35.65
CA LYS A 164 -17.35 -21.11 35.67
C LYS A 164 -17.59 -21.89 34.38
N ILE A 165 -17.38 -21.26 33.22
CA ILE A 165 -17.56 -21.88 31.89
C ILE A 165 -16.54 -23.00 31.69
N LEU A 166 -15.27 -22.73 32.00
CA LEU A 166 -14.20 -23.70 31.86
C LEU A 166 -14.39 -24.91 32.79
N ILE A 167 -14.84 -24.70 34.04
CA ILE A 167 -15.18 -25.80 34.97
C ILE A 167 -16.32 -26.64 34.40
N ALA A 168 -17.38 -26.01 33.88
CA ALA A 168 -18.51 -26.74 33.28
C ALA A 168 -18.06 -27.57 32.06
N TRP A 169 -17.16 -27.01 31.25
CA TRP A 169 -16.60 -27.71 30.09
C TRP A 169 -15.74 -28.91 30.51
N VAL A 170 -14.89 -28.77 31.52
CA VAL A 170 -14.06 -29.87 32.07
C VAL A 170 -14.94 -30.97 32.68
N LYS A 171 -16.04 -30.61 33.35
CA LYS A 171 -16.99 -31.56 33.95
C LYS A 171 -17.89 -32.25 32.93
N SER A 172 -17.96 -31.77 31.69
CA SER A 172 -18.67 -32.46 30.62
C SER A 172 -17.95 -33.78 30.29
N GLU A 173 -18.67 -34.79 29.79
CA GLU A 173 -18.23 -36.20 29.59
C GLU A 173 -16.95 -36.40 28.73
N ARG A 174 -16.30 -35.33 28.29
CA ARG A 174 -15.08 -35.32 27.48
C ARG A 174 -13.81 -35.66 28.28
N PHE A 175 -13.83 -35.51 29.61
CA PHE A 175 -12.72 -35.90 30.51
C PHE A 175 -13.24 -36.60 31.77
N PRO A 176 -13.55 -37.91 31.74
CA PRO A 176 -13.91 -38.62 32.95
C PRO A 176 -12.77 -38.45 33.97
N GLY A 177 -13.12 -37.90 35.14
CA GLY A 177 -12.24 -37.90 36.31
C GLY A 177 -11.76 -39.32 36.54
N ASN A 178 -10.47 -39.46 36.79
CA ASN A 178 -9.85 -40.78 36.94
C ASN A 178 -10.08 -41.34 38.34
#